data_AF-A0A268EPL5-F1
#
_entry.id   AF-A0A268EPL5-F1
#
_cell.length_a   1.000
_cell.length_b   1.000
_cell.length_c   1.000
_cell.angle_alpha   90.00
_cell.angle_beta   90.00
_cell.angle_gamma   90.00
#
_symmetry.space_group_name_H-M   'P 1'
#
loop_
_entity.id
_entity.type
_entity.pdbx_description
1 polymer ?
#
loop_
_entity_poly.entity_id
_entity_poly.type
_entity_poly.pdbx_seq_one_letter_code
_entity_poly.pdbx_strand_id
1 'polypeptide(L)'
;MKLEDVPAIAQKYAPLLMFDLKEPFYPDKVAITVLYEPGPSPSFRRSFDFREPDIGYIVEYAIWWDYEIGHLYELEHVWVYVGQDGSVLDCEVSNHGAVLKGLRKDRSNLIGETQVKLYSQPGKHAFSPIPELFELLPQADAACTTLAGNDGLLVNDMFAEDFSTNDEIDGWVRAYLQSCAFTPTYEFKAYELDPASFTTWDALRQEIPVRIHARIAELRSRYSRM
;
A
#
# COMPACT_ATOMS: atom_id res chain seq x y z
N MET A 1 1.13 27.55 -3.00
CA MET A 1 2.18 26.71 -2.41
C MET A 1 3.07 26.23 -3.55
N LYS A 2 4.39 26.19 -3.37
CA LYS A 2 5.30 25.85 -4.48
C LYS A 2 5.60 24.35 -4.45
N LEU A 3 5.99 23.75 -5.58
CA LEU A 3 6.38 22.33 -5.64
C LEU A 3 7.47 21.94 -4.62
N GLU A 4 8.28 22.91 -4.17
CA GLU A 4 9.32 22.74 -3.14
C GLU A 4 8.79 22.35 -1.74
N ASP A 5 7.49 22.51 -1.48
CA ASP A 5 6.86 22.20 -0.19
C ASP A 5 6.39 20.73 -0.08
N VAL A 6 6.36 19.99 -1.20
CA VAL A 6 5.82 18.61 -1.24
C VAL A 6 6.53 17.66 -0.26
N PRO A 7 7.87 17.62 -0.14
CA PRO A 7 8.52 16.75 0.83
C PRO A 7 8.11 17.02 2.28
N ALA A 8 7.96 18.29 2.66
CA ALA A 8 7.54 18.68 4.01
C ALA A 8 6.08 18.28 4.29
N ILE A 9 5.19 18.46 3.30
CA ILE A 9 3.79 18.01 3.38
C ILE A 9 3.72 16.49 3.51
N ALA A 10 4.45 15.78 2.64
CA ALA A 10 4.50 14.33 2.62
C ALA A 10 4.89 13.77 3.99
N GLN A 11 5.93 14.35 4.62
CA GLN A 11 6.37 13.92 5.94
C GLN A 11 5.37 14.30 7.04
N LYS A 12 4.81 15.51 7.00
CA LYS A 12 3.89 16.02 8.03
C LYS A 12 2.63 15.18 8.17
N TYR A 13 2.07 14.71 7.05
CA TYR A 13 0.81 13.95 7.02
C TYR A 13 1.02 12.46 6.77
N ALA A 14 2.26 11.97 6.80
CA ALA A 14 2.56 10.56 6.55
C ALA A 14 1.81 9.68 7.56
N PRO A 15 1.03 8.69 7.10
CA PRO A 15 0.31 7.79 8.01
C PRO A 15 1.30 6.98 8.86
N LEU A 16 0.87 6.62 10.06
CA LEU A 16 1.57 5.62 10.86
C LEU A 16 0.97 4.25 10.54
N LEU A 17 1.75 3.40 9.88
CA LEU A 17 1.29 2.06 9.54
C LEU A 17 1.56 1.10 10.70
N MET A 18 0.63 0.20 10.95
CA MET A 18 0.72 -0.84 11.97
C MET A 18 0.73 -2.19 11.26
N PHE A 19 1.84 -2.91 11.35
CA PHE A 19 2.00 -4.24 10.74
C PHE A 19 2.02 -5.33 11.81
N ASP A 20 1.57 -6.53 11.44
CA ASP A 20 1.70 -7.71 12.29
C ASP A 20 3.16 -7.91 12.74
N LEU A 21 3.37 -8.39 13.96
CA LEU A 21 4.72 -8.61 14.48
C LEU A 21 5.56 -9.55 13.61
N LYS A 22 4.93 -10.50 12.90
CA LYS A 22 5.56 -11.49 12.04
C LYS A 22 5.50 -11.14 10.55
N GLU A 23 4.99 -9.97 10.19
CA GLU A 23 4.93 -9.54 8.79
C GLU A 23 6.34 -9.59 8.14
N PRO A 24 6.52 -10.38 7.07
CA PRO A 24 7.82 -10.54 6.41
C PRO A 24 8.16 -9.40 5.44
N PHE A 25 7.17 -8.66 4.94
CA PHE A 25 7.37 -7.65 3.89
C PHE A 25 6.89 -6.26 4.33
N TYR A 26 7.66 -5.23 3.99
CA TYR A 26 7.41 -3.83 4.34
C TYR A 26 7.53 -2.95 3.09
N PRO A 27 6.97 -1.72 3.11
CA PRO A 27 7.03 -0.83 1.96
C PRO A 27 8.46 -0.56 1.48
N ASP A 28 8.68 -0.74 0.17
CA ASP A 28 9.94 -0.46 -0.51
C ASP A 28 10.02 0.99 -1.01
N LYS A 29 8.89 1.53 -1.47
CA LYS A 29 8.76 2.86 -2.07
C LYS A 29 7.40 3.46 -1.76
N VAL A 30 7.34 4.79 -1.71
CA VAL A 30 6.08 5.51 -1.58
C VAL A 30 6.05 6.66 -2.58
N ALA A 31 5.14 6.59 -3.54
CA ALA A 31 4.86 7.70 -4.42
C ALA A 31 3.93 8.70 -3.73
N ILE A 32 4.30 9.97 -3.77
CA ILE A 32 3.53 11.06 -3.19
C ILE A 32 2.92 11.93 -4.29
N THR A 33 1.63 12.20 -4.17
CA THR A 33 0.93 13.22 -4.95
C THR A 33 0.17 14.14 -4.02
N VAL A 34 0.31 15.46 -4.20
CA VAL A 34 -0.55 16.44 -3.51
C VAL A 34 -1.53 17.02 -4.52
N LEU A 35 -2.82 16.76 -4.33
CA LEU A 35 -3.90 17.23 -5.18
C LEU A 35 -4.52 18.49 -4.57
N TYR A 36 -4.60 19.56 -5.36
CA TYR A 36 -5.18 20.86 -4.94
C TYR A 36 -6.52 21.16 -5.59
N GLU A 37 -6.91 20.39 -6.60
CA GLU A 37 -8.09 20.62 -7.41
C GLU A 37 -8.81 19.29 -7.65
N PRO A 38 -10.13 19.33 -7.91
CA PRO A 38 -10.88 18.16 -8.36
C PRO A 38 -10.24 17.50 -9.57
N GLY A 39 -10.22 16.17 -9.57
CA GLY A 39 -9.58 15.42 -10.65
C GLY A 39 -9.42 13.94 -10.35
N PRO A 40 -8.93 13.16 -11.33
CA PRO A 40 -8.61 11.77 -11.13
C PRO A 40 -7.41 11.61 -10.18
N SER A 41 -7.40 10.53 -9.41
CA SER A 41 -6.15 10.04 -8.83
C SER A 41 -5.20 9.61 -9.96
N PRO A 42 -3.90 9.93 -9.89
CA PRO A 42 -2.94 9.50 -10.89
C PRO A 42 -2.61 8.00 -10.79
N SER A 43 -2.80 7.40 -9.61
CA SER A 43 -2.33 6.04 -9.27
C SER A 43 -3.45 5.06 -8.93
N PHE A 44 -4.69 5.53 -8.77
CA PHE A 44 -5.84 4.69 -8.45
C PHE A 44 -7.05 5.04 -9.31
N ARG A 45 -7.90 4.06 -9.62
CA ARG A 45 -9.10 4.25 -10.46
C ARG A 45 -10.23 4.95 -9.68
N ARG A 46 -10.04 6.23 -9.37
CA ARG A 46 -11.01 7.10 -8.68
C ARG A 46 -10.81 8.57 -9.05
N SER A 47 -11.76 9.40 -8.66
CA SER A 47 -11.67 10.85 -8.75
C SER A 47 -12.06 11.52 -7.44
N PHE A 48 -11.55 12.73 -7.22
CA PHE A 48 -11.85 13.59 -6.08
C PHE A 48 -12.64 14.80 -6.56
N ASP A 49 -13.67 15.17 -5.82
CA ASP A 49 -14.59 16.24 -6.17
C ASP A 49 -14.44 17.51 -5.31
N PHE A 50 -13.65 17.47 -4.24
CA PHE A 50 -13.40 18.57 -3.29
C PHE A 50 -14.71 19.25 -2.84
N ARG A 51 -15.76 18.46 -2.58
CA ARG A 51 -17.08 19.01 -2.21
C ARG A 51 -17.14 19.67 -0.85
N GLU A 52 -16.26 19.28 0.08
CA GLU A 52 -16.17 19.91 1.39
C GLU A 52 -15.42 21.25 1.26
N PRO A 53 -16.05 22.39 1.61
CA PRO A 53 -15.50 23.72 1.34
C PRO A 53 -14.17 23.98 2.09
N ASP A 54 -13.92 23.24 3.16
CA ASP A 54 -12.75 23.43 4.00
C ASP A 54 -11.52 22.65 3.49
N ILE A 55 -11.66 21.75 2.50
CA ILE A 55 -10.52 21.02 1.95
C ILE A 55 -9.58 22.00 1.25
N GLY A 56 -8.33 22.04 1.71
CA GLY A 56 -7.23 22.73 1.05
C GLY A 56 -6.53 21.85 0.02
N TYR A 57 -6.23 20.60 0.38
CA TYR A 57 -5.59 19.62 -0.51
C TYR A 57 -5.77 18.18 -0.01
N ILE A 58 -5.50 17.22 -0.88
CA ILE A 58 -5.41 15.80 -0.54
C ILE A 58 -3.97 15.35 -0.74
N VAL A 59 -3.42 14.65 0.24
CA VAL A 59 -2.12 13.97 0.11
C VAL A 59 -2.39 12.50 -0.16
N GLU A 60 -1.99 12.05 -1.34
CA GLU A 60 -2.03 10.66 -1.77
C GLU A 60 -0.67 10.01 -1.55
N TYR A 61 -0.67 8.90 -0.83
CA TYR A 61 0.45 7.99 -0.64
C TYR A 61 0.13 6.70 -1.40
N ALA A 62 0.80 6.47 -2.53
CA ALA A 62 0.76 5.18 -3.24
C ALA A 62 1.98 4.36 -2.79
N ILE A 63 1.73 3.33 -2.00
CA ILE A 63 2.70 2.57 -1.21
C ILE A 63 2.96 1.26 -1.94
N TRP A 64 4.23 0.99 -2.23
CA TRP A 64 4.67 -0.15 -3.03
C TRP A 64 5.46 -1.16 -2.21
N TRP A 65 5.19 -2.44 -2.46
CA TRP A 65 5.97 -3.58 -1.98
C TRP A 65 6.44 -4.41 -3.17
N ASP A 66 7.67 -4.93 -3.11
CA ASP A 66 8.11 -5.93 -4.08
C ASP A 66 7.41 -7.30 -3.87
N TYR A 67 6.85 -7.56 -2.68
CA TYR A 67 6.11 -8.78 -2.35
C TYR A 67 5.01 -8.54 -1.31
N GLU A 68 3.89 -9.25 -1.47
CA GLU A 68 2.98 -9.61 -0.38
C GLU A 68 2.86 -11.14 -0.35
N ILE A 69 2.20 -11.74 0.64
CA ILE A 69 2.21 -13.20 0.81
C ILE A 69 1.44 -13.94 -0.30
N GLY A 70 0.40 -13.36 -0.89
CA GLY A 70 -0.39 -13.95 -1.96
C GLY A 70 0.25 -13.88 -3.36
N HIS A 71 0.95 -12.80 -3.69
CA HIS A 71 1.50 -12.50 -5.00
C HIS A 71 2.77 -11.64 -4.98
N LEU A 72 3.49 -11.70 -6.10
CA LEU A 72 4.60 -10.78 -6.39
C LEU A 72 4.04 -9.37 -6.57
N TYR A 73 4.59 -8.44 -5.79
CA TYR A 73 4.23 -7.03 -5.58
C TYR A 73 2.84 -6.69 -5.04
N GLU A 74 2.72 -5.52 -4.44
CA GLU A 74 1.45 -4.87 -4.08
C GLU A 74 1.56 -3.34 -4.22
N LEU A 75 0.43 -2.68 -4.51
CA LEU A 75 0.27 -1.24 -4.53
C LEU A 75 -1.01 -0.81 -3.78
N GLU A 76 -0.85 -0.33 -2.55
CA GLU A 76 -1.95 0.17 -1.71
C GLU A 76 -1.84 1.68 -1.50
N HIS A 77 -2.94 2.31 -1.09
CA HIS A 77 -3.11 3.75 -1.09
C HIS A 77 -3.66 4.27 0.23
N VAL A 78 -3.16 5.44 0.62
CA VAL A 78 -3.72 6.26 1.69
C VAL A 78 -3.95 7.68 1.17
N TRP A 79 -5.13 8.22 1.42
CA TRP A 79 -5.51 9.60 1.06
C TRP A 79 -5.83 10.38 2.32
N VAL A 80 -5.01 11.38 2.64
CA VAL A 80 -5.23 12.28 3.76
C VAL A 80 -5.83 13.58 3.26
N TYR A 81 -7.03 13.92 3.73
CA TYR A 81 -7.74 15.13 3.36
C TYR A 81 -7.35 16.23 4.35
N VAL A 82 -6.73 17.29 3.85
CA VAL A 82 -6.17 18.36 4.67
C VAL A 82 -6.96 19.64 4.46
N GLY A 83 -7.36 20.25 5.57
CA GLY A 83 -8.08 21.51 5.58
C GLY A 83 -7.22 22.72 5.22
N GLN A 84 -7.84 23.84 4.87
CA GLN A 84 -7.14 25.10 4.62
C GLN A 84 -6.34 25.59 5.84
N ASP A 85 -6.73 25.18 7.05
CA ASP A 85 -6.05 25.47 8.31
C ASP A 85 -4.92 24.47 8.64
N GLY A 86 -4.72 23.44 7.80
CA GLY A 86 -3.73 22.39 8.00
C GLY A 86 -4.19 21.25 8.91
N SER A 87 -5.46 21.23 9.35
CA SER A 87 -6.03 20.10 10.10
C SER A 87 -6.32 18.91 9.18
N VAL A 88 -6.26 17.69 9.71
CA VAL A 88 -6.75 16.51 8.98
C VAL A 88 -8.28 16.49 9.06
N LEU A 89 -8.96 16.63 7.93
CA LEU A 89 -10.42 16.59 7.85
C LEU A 89 -10.94 15.16 7.78
N ASP A 90 -10.26 14.32 6.99
CA ASP A 90 -10.62 12.93 6.77
C ASP A 90 -9.41 12.11 6.32
N CYS A 91 -9.55 10.79 6.31
CA CYS A 91 -8.60 9.88 5.71
C CYS A 91 -9.36 8.73 5.06
N GLU A 92 -8.91 8.33 3.87
CA GLU A 92 -9.40 7.16 3.16
C GLU A 92 -8.24 6.25 2.81
N VAL A 93 -8.52 4.96 2.65
CA VAL A 93 -7.52 3.95 2.35
C VAL A 93 -8.06 2.95 1.35
N SER A 94 -7.19 2.35 0.55
CA SER A 94 -7.57 1.21 -0.26
C SER A 94 -7.62 -0.08 0.58
N ASN A 95 -8.52 -0.96 0.17
CA ASN A 95 -8.73 -2.26 0.79
C ASN A 95 -9.31 -3.21 -0.26
N HIS A 96 -8.49 -4.13 -0.78
CA HIS A 96 -8.90 -5.12 -1.79
C HIS A 96 -9.62 -4.51 -3.01
N GLY A 97 -9.07 -3.41 -3.54
CA GLY A 97 -9.64 -2.69 -4.68
C GLY A 97 -10.84 -1.79 -4.36
N ALA A 98 -11.35 -1.82 -3.12
CA ALA A 98 -12.33 -0.87 -2.61
C ALA A 98 -11.65 0.29 -1.86
N VAL A 99 -12.45 1.29 -1.49
CA VAL A 99 -12.03 2.41 -0.64
C VAL A 99 -12.79 2.33 0.68
N LEU A 100 -12.05 2.43 1.79
CA LEU A 100 -12.60 2.50 3.15
C LEU A 100 -12.24 3.82 3.83
N LYS A 101 -13.03 4.20 4.83
CA LYS A 101 -12.64 5.30 5.75
C LYS A 101 -11.48 4.84 6.60
N GLY A 102 -10.39 5.62 6.56
CA GLY A 102 -9.18 5.45 7.36
C GLY A 102 -9.16 6.33 8.61
N LEU A 103 -10.00 7.36 8.72
CA LEU A 103 -10.16 8.14 9.95
C LEU A 103 -11.39 7.67 10.72
N ARG A 104 -11.21 7.35 12.01
CA ARG A 104 -12.35 7.00 12.87
C ARG A 104 -13.20 8.24 13.17
N LYS A 105 -14.50 8.04 13.35
CA LYS A 105 -15.43 9.12 13.73
C LYS A 105 -15.06 9.81 15.04
N ASP A 106 -14.53 9.06 16.01
CA ASP A 106 -14.03 9.58 17.28
C ASP A 106 -12.62 10.17 17.20
N ARG A 107 -11.99 10.09 16.02
CA ARG A 107 -10.61 10.51 15.72
C ARG A 107 -9.56 9.89 16.65
N SER A 108 -9.87 8.78 17.30
CA SER A 108 -8.97 8.10 18.26
C SER A 108 -7.74 7.48 17.61
N ASN A 109 -7.73 7.33 16.28
CA ASN A 109 -6.58 6.90 15.51
C ASN A 109 -5.80 8.06 14.88
N LEU A 110 -6.10 9.32 15.21
CA LEU A 110 -5.26 10.45 14.86
C LEU A 110 -4.22 10.67 15.97
N ILE A 111 -2.94 10.54 15.62
CA ILE A 111 -1.81 10.75 16.53
C ILE A 111 -1.31 12.18 16.36
N GLY A 112 -1.30 12.92 17.47
CA GLY A 112 -1.06 14.37 17.43
C GLY A 112 -2.17 15.07 16.64
N GLU A 113 -1.78 15.88 15.66
CA GLU A 113 -2.72 16.64 14.84
C GLU A 113 -2.81 16.15 13.38
N THR A 114 -1.81 15.42 12.89
CA THR A 114 -1.64 15.17 11.45
C THR A 114 -1.42 13.72 11.03
N GLN A 115 -1.05 12.83 11.94
CA GLN A 115 -0.67 11.47 11.59
C GLN A 115 -1.80 10.48 11.85
N VAL A 116 -2.37 9.91 10.79
CA VAL A 116 -3.43 8.90 10.90
C VAL A 116 -2.81 7.52 11.08
N LYS A 117 -3.15 6.84 12.17
CA LYS A 117 -2.75 5.46 12.46
C LYS A 117 -3.67 4.49 11.73
N LEU A 118 -3.07 3.61 10.94
CA LEU A 118 -3.74 2.62 10.10
C LEU A 118 -3.12 1.25 10.31
N TYR A 119 -3.94 0.21 10.30
CA TYR A 119 -3.49 -1.18 10.37
C TYR A 119 -3.43 -1.74 8.96
N SER A 120 -2.35 -2.47 8.66
CA SER A 120 -2.18 -3.23 7.43
C SER A 120 -2.58 -4.68 7.69
N GLN A 121 -3.37 -5.24 6.77
CA GLN A 121 -3.78 -6.63 6.87
C GLN A 121 -2.54 -7.53 6.81
N PRO A 122 -2.40 -8.48 7.76
CA PRO A 122 -1.31 -9.45 7.70
C PRO A 122 -1.30 -10.17 6.35
N GLY A 123 -0.13 -10.20 5.73
CA GLY A 123 0.11 -10.93 4.50
C GLY A 123 -0.40 -10.29 3.21
N LYS A 124 -1.59 -9.65 3.18
CA LYS A 124 -2.24 -9.10 1.96
C LYS A 124 -2.29 -7.56 1.83
N HIS A 125 -1.84 -6.85 2.86
CA HIS A 125 -1.58 -5.41 2.93
C HIS A 125 -2.72 -4.38 2.70
N ALA A 126 -3.98 -4.80 2.59
CA ALA A 126 -5.13 -3.89 2.68
C ALA A 126 -5.17 -3.08 4.00
N PHE A 127 -5.67 -1.84 3.99
CA PHE A 127 -5.65 -0.98 5.18
C PHE A 127 -7.00 -0.87 5.90
N SER A 128 -6.95 -0.62 7.22
CA SER A 128 -8.12 -0.39 8.08
C SER A 128 -7.78 0.52 9.27
N PRO A 129 -8.71 1.37 9.75
CA PRO A 129 -8.56 2.07 11.02
C PRO A 129 -8.74 1.16 12.26
N ILE A 130 -9.21 -0.07 12.06
CA ILE A 130 -9.50 -1.06 13.10
C ILE A 130 -8.92 -2.44 12.73
N PRO A 131 -8.05 -3.03 13.57
CA PRO A 131 -7.43 -4.32 13.24
C PRO A 131 -8.43 -5.48 13.29
N GLU A 132 -9.49 -5.37 14.10
CA GLU A 132 -10.49 -6.42 14.28
C GLU A 132 -11.25 -6.73 12.98
N LEU A 133 -11.24 -5.81 12.00
CA LEU A 133 -11.80 -6.06 10.67
C LEU A 133 -11.11 -7.24 9.97
N PHE A 134 -9.80 -7.40 10.17
CA PHE A 134 -9.01 -8.43 9.48
C PHE A 134 -9.31 -9.84 9.99
N GLU A 135 -9.72 -9.97 11.24
CA GLU A 135 -10.16 -11.25 11.83
C GLU A 135 -11.52 -11.71 11.27
N LEU A 136 -12.28 -10.80 10.66
CA LEU A 136 -13.57 -11.09 10.04
C LEU A 136 -13.45 -11.50 8.57
N LEU A 137 -12.26 -11.37 7.97
CA LEU A 137 -12.04 -11.72 6.59
C LEU A 137 -11.97 -13.25 6.41
N PRO A 138 -12.65 -13.81 5.40
CA PRO A 138 -12.57 -15.23 5.13
C PRO A 138 -11.12 -15.60 4.80
N GLN A 139 -10.66 -16.72 5.36
CA GLN A 139 -9.33 -17.26 5.07
C GLN A 139 -8.16 -16.35 5.50
N ALA A 140 -8.34 -15.40 6.42
CA ALA A 140 -7.28 -14.48 6.84
C ALA A 140 -5.97 -15.21 7.23
N ASP A 141 -6.05 -16.25 8.07
CA ASP A 141 -4.89 -17.07 8.44
C ASP A 141 -4.35 -17.92 7.28
N ALA A 142 -5.25 -18.49 6.48
CA ALA A 142 -4.89 -19.36 5.36
C ALA A 142 -4.16 -18.58 4.26
N ALA A 143 -4.55 -17.32 4.02
CA ALA A 143 -3.88 -16.39 3.13
C ALA A 143 -2.40 -16.21 3.51
N CYS A 144 -2.08 -16.16 4.80
CA CYS A 144 -0.71 -16.04 5.29
C CYS A 144 0.08 -17.36 5.29
N THR A 145 -0.62 -18.50 5.14
CA THR A 145 -0.07 -19.85 5.33
C THR A 145 -0.27 -20.75 4.11
N THR A 146 -1.33 -21.57 4.10
CA THR A 146 -1.55 -22.63 3.11
C THR A 146 -1.86 -22.09 1.71
N LEU A 147 -2.29 -20.83 1.60
CA LEU A 147 -2.57 -20.13 0.36
C LEU A 147 -1.48 -19.13 -0.02
N ALA A 148 -0.32 -19.14 0.67
CA ALA A 148 0.80 -18.29 0.31
C ALA A 148 1.23 -18.53 -1.14
N GLY A 149 1.34 -17.44 -1.90
CA GLY A 149 1.73 -17.43 -3.31
C GLY A 149 0.69 -18.04 -4.25
N ASN A 150 -0.57 -18.16 -3.83
CA ASN A 150 -1.62 -18.75 -4.65
C ASN A 150 -1.83 -17.97 -5.96
N ASP A 151 -1.64 -16.65 -5.91
CA ASP A 151 -2.00 -15.74 -6.99
C ASP A 151 -0.82 -15.43 -7.93
N GLY A 152 0.39 -15.93 -7.62
CA GLY A 152 1.55 -15.86 -8.52
C GLY A 152 2.00 -14.42 -8.78
N LEU A 153 2.24 -14.07 -10.04
CA LEU A 153 2.45 -12.66 -10.42
C LEU A 153 1.11 -11.99 -10.74
N LEU A 154 0.77 -10.95 -9.97
CA LEU A 154 -0.40 -10.12 -10.21
C LEU A 154 -0.24 -9.32 -11.52
N VAL A 155 -1.12 -9.47 -12.50
CA VAL A 155 -1.15 -8.63 -13.71
C VAL A 155 -2.44 -7.81 -13.72
N ASN A 156 -2.35 -6.54 -13.33
CA ASN A 156 -3.48 -5.62 -13.33
C ASN A 156 -3.57 -4.82 -14.63
N ASP A 157 -4.72 -4.19 -14.89
CA ASP A 157 -4.98 -3.40 -16.10
C ASP A 157 -3.97 -2.25 -16.30
N MET A 158 -3.38 -1.71 -15.22
CA MET A 158 -2.44 -0.60 -15.29
C MET A 158 -1.11 -0.98 -15.95
N PHE A 159 -0.70 -2.24 -15.79
CA PHE A 159 0.60 -2.76 -16.25
C PHE A 159 0.48 -3.95 -17.20
N ALA A 160 -0.72 -4.25 -17.70
CA ALA A 160 -0.98 -5.39 -18.60
C ALA A 160 -0.19 -5.31 -19.92
N GLU A 161 0.24 -4.12 -20.34
CA GLU A 161 1.10 -3.92 -21.52
C GLU A 161 2.60 -4.01 -21.19
N ASP A 162 2.97 -3.90 -19.91
CA ASP A 162 4.36 -3.82 -19.45
C ASP A 162 4.95 -5.20 -19.11
N PHE A 163 4.13 -6.10 -18.58
CA PHE A 163 4.54 -7.46 -18.25
C PHE A 163 3.36 -8.46 -18.29
N SER A 164 3.70 -9.75 -18.31
CA SER A 164 2.74 -10.85 -18.27
C SER A 164 3.27 -12.00 -17.41
N THR A 165 2.39 -12.92 -17.03
CA THR A 165 2.76 -14.12 -16.27
C THR A 165 2.52 -15.41 -17.06
N ASN A 166 3.05 -16.51 -16.55
CA ASN A 166 2.82 -17.87 -17.00
C ASN A 166 3.02 -18.87 -15.84
N ASP A 167 2.72 -20.14 -16.08
CA ASP A 167 2.81 -21.20 -15.06
C ASP A 167 4.21 -21.33 -14.40
N GLU A 168 5.28 -21.05 -15.14
CA GLU A 168 6.65 -21.09 -14.59
C GLU A 168 6.90 -19.94 -13.62
N ILE A 169 6.54 -18.70 -14.02
CA ILE A 169 6.67 -17.51 -13.19
C ILE A 169 5.82 -17.66 -11.92
N ASP A 170 4.55 -18.06 -12.07
CA ASP A 170 3.64 -18.26 -10.95
C ASP A 170 4.16 -19.38 -10.02
N GLY A 171 4.74 -20.44 -10.59
CA GLY A 171 5.40 -21.50 -9.82
C GLY A 171 6.58 -21.00 -8.99
N TRP A 172 7.45 -20.16 -9.54
CA TRP A 172 8.59 -19.60 -8.81
C TRP A 172 8.16 -18.62 -7.72
N VAL A 173 7.18 -17.75 -8.02
CA VAL A 173 6.61 -16.83 -7.03
C VAL A 173 5.99 -17.61 -5.90
N ARG A 174 5.17 -18.63 -6.20
CA ARG A 174 4.56 -19.51 -5.21
C ARG A 174 5.58 -20.17 -4.30
N ALA A 175 6.62 -20.77 -4.89
CA ALA A 175 7.67 -21.43 -4.12
C ALA A 175 8.41 -20.48 -3.17
N TYR A 176 8.61 -19.22 -3.58
CA TYR A 176 9.22 -18.20 -2.73
C TYR A 176 8.29 -17.78 -1.60
N LEU A 177 7.05 -17.41 -1.91
CA LEU A 177 6.11 -16.90 -0.91
C LEU A 177 5.70 -17.97 0.11
N GLN A 178 5.62 -19.24 -0.30
CA GLN A 178 5.46 -20.36 0.64
C GLN A 178 6.63 -20.50 1.62
N SER A 179 7.85 -20.12 1.22
CA SER A 179 9.01 -20.09 2.13
C SER A 179 8.98 -18.92 3.11
N CYS A 180 8.13 -17.92 2.85
CA CYS A 180 7.89 -16.74 3.67
C CYS A 180 6.59 -16.82 4.49
N ALA A 181 5.81 -17.91 4.32
CA ALA A 181 4.54 -18.11 5.00
C ALA A 181 4.67 -18.00 6.53
N PHE A 182 3.68 -17.42 7.18
CA PHE A 182 3.68 -17.18 8.61
C PHE A 182 2.28 -17.28 9.21
N THR A 183 2.20 -17.61 10.50
CA THR A 183 0.95 -17.53 11.26
C THR A 183 0.82 -16.12 11.84
N PRO A 184 -0.18 -15.32 11.44
CA PRO A 184 -0.36 -13.97 11.95
C PRO A 184 -0.56 -13.98 13.47
N THR A 185 -0.06 -12.93 14.12
CA THR A 185 -0.20 -12.73 15.57
C THR A 185 -1.41 -11.89 15.93
N TYR A 186 -1.86 -11.02 15.00
CA TYR A 186 -2.81 -9.94 15.25
C TYR A 186 -2.34 -8.98 16.35
N GLU A 187 -1.05 -9.02 16.68
CA GLU A 187 -0.36 -8.01 17.46
C GLU A 187 0.41 -7.12 16.48
N PHE A 188 0.29 -5.81 16.65
CA PHE A 188 0.79 -4.86 15.67
C PHE A 188 1.88 -3.96 16.23
N LYS A 189 2.92 -3.73 15.43
CA LYS A 189 3.98 -2.76 15.69
C LYS A 189 3.90 -1.59 14.71
N ALA A 190 4.29 -0.43 15.19
CA ALA A 190 4.41 0.79 14.39
C ALA A 190 5.52 0.66 13.33
N TYR A 191 5.22 1.18 12.15
CA TYR A 191 6.14 1.37 11.04
C TYR A 191 5.96 2.80 10.50
N GLU A 192 6.99 3.61 10.70
CA GLU A 192 7.04 4.96 10.14
C GLU A 192 7.56 4.87 8.70
N LEU A 193 6.86 5.52 7.77
CA LEU A 193 7.34 5.60 6.40
C LEU A 193 8.62 6.44 6.36
N ASP A 194 9.70 5.86 5.84
CA ASP A 194 10.98 6.55 5.68
C ASP A 194 10.87 7.61 4.56
N PRO A 195 11.11 8.90 4.84
CA PRO A 195 11.12 9.93 3.81
C PRO A 195 12.13 9.67 2.68
N ALA A 196 13.18 8.87 2.91
CA ALA A 196 14.12 8.47 1.86
C ALA A 196 13.52 7.51 0.82
N SER A 197 12.39 6.86 1.13
CA SER A 197 11.66 6.01 0.18
C SER A 197 10.63 6.80 -0.65
N PHE A 198 10.43 8.08 -0.35
CA PHE A 198 9.47 8.94 -1.04
C PHE A 198 9.95 9.30 -2.46
N THR A 199 9.02 9.22 -3.40
CA THR A 199 9.25 9.54 -4.82
C THR A 199 7.98 10.14 -5.44
N THR A 200 8.01 10.51 -6.71
CA THR A 200 6.81 10.90 -7.46
C THR A 200 6.13 9.68 -8.04
N TRP A 201 4.82 9.78 -8.31
CA TRP A 201 4.10 8.73 -9.01
C TRP A 201 4.71 8.39 -10.37
N ASP A 202 5.07 9.40 -11.17
CA ASP A 202 5.65 9.17 -12.50
C ASP A 202 6.96 8.36 -12.44
N ALA A 203 7.80 8.63 -11.44
CA ALA A 203 9.04 7.89 -11.22
C ALA A 203 8.76 6.45 -10.78
N LEU A 204 7.88 6.25 -9.79
CA LEU A 204 7.52 4.91 -9.32
C LEU A 204 6.87 4.07 -10.44
N ARG A 205 5.94 4.66 -11.20
CA ARG A 205 5.27 3.99 -12.32
C ARG A 205 6.26 3.48 -13.37
N GLN A 206 7.33 4.23 -13.64
CA GLN A 206 8.40 3.79 -14.55
C GLN A 206 9.30 2.71 -13.93
N GLU A 207 9.51 2.76 -12.61
CA GLU A 207 10.31 1.76 -11.90
C GLU A 207 9.60 0.40 -11.78
N ILE A 208 8.28 0.38 -11.60
CA ILE A 208 7.50 -0.85 -11.29
C ILE A 208 7.79 -2.01 -12.27
N PRO A 209 7.66 -1.85 -13.61
CA PRO A 209 7.96 -2.95 -14.54
C PRO A 209 9.41 -3.44 -14.44
N VAL A 210 10.36 -2.53 -14.23
CA VAL A 210 11.79 -2.85 -14.09
C VAL A 210 12.02 -3.67 -12.82
N ARG A 211 11.39 -3.29 -11.71
CA ARG A 211 11.47 -4.01 -10.43
C ARG A 211 10.89 -5.40 -10.53
N ILE A 212 9.69 -5.54 -11.13
CA ILE A 212 9.04 -6.84 -11.33
C ILE A 212 9.94 -7.76 -12.16
N HIS A 213 10.47 -7.28 -13.30
CA HIS A 213 11.40 -8.08 -14.11
C HIS A 213 12.66 -8.51 -13.35
N ALA A 214 13.21 -7.64 -12.51
CA ALA A 214 14.35 -7.98 -11.67
C ALA A 214 13.99 -9.09 -10.65
N ARG A 215 12.84 -8.98 -9.97
CA ARG A 215 12.36 -9.99 -9.02
C ARG A 215 12.11 -11.34 -9.69
N ILE A 216 11.51 -11.35 -10.88
CA ILE A 216 11.33 -12.57 -11.67
C ILE A 216 12.68 -13.19 -12.05
N ALA A 217 13.66 -12.38 -12.47
CA ALA A 217 14.99 -12.88 -12.83
C ALA A 217 15.72 -13.52 -11.64
N GLU A 218 15.59 -12.93 -10.44
CA GLU A 218 16.13 -13.51 -9.21
C GLU A 218 15.45 -14.84 -8.86
N LEU A 219 14.11 -14.89 -8.91
CA LEU A 219 13.34 -16.10 -8.66
C LEU A 219 13.69 -17.21 -9.65
N ARG A 220 13.82 -16.87 -10.94
CA ARG A 220 14.30 -17.77 -11.98
C ARG A 220 15.66 -18.37 -11.63
N SER A 221 16.63 -17.53 -11.26
CA SER A 221 17.96 -18.01 -10.86
C SER A 221 17.91 -18.98 -9.68
N ARG A 222 16.96 -18.79 -8.76
CA ARG A 222 16.80 -19.59 -7.55
C ARG A 222 16.10 -20.94 -7.81
N TYR A 223 15.08 -20.95 -8.67
CA TYR A 223 14.17 -22.09 -8.81
C TYR A 223 14.23 -22.81 -10.15
N SER A 224 14.85 -22.26 -11.21
CA SER A 224 15.01 -22.96 -12.50
C SER A 224 16.01 -24.13 -12.49
N ARG A 225 16.67 -24.41 -11.36
CA ARG A 225 17.64 -25.51 -11.21
C ARG A 225 17.18 -26.61 -10.26
N MET A 226 15.94 -26.52 -9.76
CA MET A 226 15.28 -27.57 -8.99
C MET A 226 14.45 -28.44 -9.94
#